data_AF-A0A935R634-F1
#
_entry.id   AF-A0A935R634-F1
#
_cell.length_a   1.000
_cell.length_b   1.000
_cell.length_c   1.000
_cell.angle_alpha   90.00
_cell.angle_beta   90.00
_cell.angle_gamma   90.00
#
_symmetry.space_group_name_H-M   'P 1'
#
loop_
_entity.id
_entity.type
_entity.pdbx_description
1 polymer ?
#
loop_
_entity_poly.entity_id
_entity_poly.type
_entity_poly.pdbx_seq_one_letter_code
_entity_poly.pdbx_strand_id
1 'polypeptide(L)'
;MTVKLDTPPGATPLDADEIAVRFHHRLVAIHPFPNGNGRHARLMADLLVERLGHPRFTWGSRSLVDAGETRQRYIAALQAADARDIAPLLAFARG
;
A
#
# COMPACT_ATOMS: atom_id res chain seq x y z
N MET A 1 -20.72 5.05 -2.17
CA MET A 1 -20.63 5.11 -3.65
C MET A 1 -19.40 4.31 -4.05
N THR A 2 -19.58 3.10 -4.56
CA THR A 2 -18.47 2.22 -4.97
C THR A 2 -17.92 2.69 -6.31
N VAL A 3 -16.63 2.97 -6.38
CA VAL A 3 -15.97 3.30 -7.65
C VAL A 3 -15.77 2.00 -8.43
N LYS A 4 -16.38 1.87 -9.61
CA LYS A 4 -16.02 0.82 -10.56
C LYS A 4 -14.83 1.31 -11.37
N LEU A 5 -13.73 0.56 -11.35
CA LEU A 5 -12.58 0.83 -12.20
C LEU A 5 -12.83 0.22 -13.58
N ASP A 6 -12.74 1.05 -14.62
CA ASP A 6 -12.79 0.58 -16.00
C ASP A 6 -11.52 -0.21 -16.29
N THR A 7 -11.65 -1.53 -16.37
CA THR A 7 -10.51 -2.41 -16.69
C THR A 7 -10.30 -2.40 -18.20
N PRO A 8 -9.09 -2.09 -18.70
CA PRO A 8 -8.81 -2.14 -20.13
C PRO A 8 -9.09 -3.54 -20.69
N PRO A 9 -9.54 -3.67 -21.95
CA PRO A 9 -9.69 -4.97 -22.59
C PRO A 9 -8.40 -5.79 -22.51
N GLY A 10 -8.49 -7.02 -22.02
CA GLY A 10 -7.34 -7.94 -21.88
C GLY A 10 -6.51 -7.77 -20.61
N ALA A 11 -6.82 -6.80 -19.74
CA ALA A 11 -6.18 -6.70 -18.43
C ALA A 11 -6.87 -7.62 -17.41
N THR A 12 -6.07 -8.35 -16.62
CA THR A 12 -6.57 -9.05 -15.43
C THR A 12 -6.93 -8.02 -14.36
N PRO A 13 -8.16 -8.00 -13.83
CA PRO A 13 -8.51 -7.11 -12.73
C PRO A 13 -7.65 -7.41 -11.52
N LEU A 14 -6.98 -6.39 -10.98
CA LEU A 14 -6.27 -6.51 -9.70
C LEU A 14 -7.28 -6.37 -8.55
N ASP A 15 -6.99 -7.06 -7.45
CA ASP A 15 -7.72 -6.85 -6.20
C ASP A 15 -7.55 -5.40 -5.70
N ALA A 16 -8.57 -4.84 -5.05
CA ALA A 16 -8.56 -3.46 -4.57
C ALA A 16 -7.39 -3.17 -3.64
N ASP A 17 -6.97 -4.16 -2.83
CA ASP A 17 -5.85 -4.01 -1.91
C ASP A 17 -4.54 -3.88 -2.68
N GLU A 18 -4.36 -4.71 -3.71
CA GLU A 18 -3.16 -4.68 -4.55
C GLU A 18 -3.07 -3.36 -5.33
N ILE A 19 -4.20 -2.85 -5.83
CA ILE A 19 -4.27 -1.53 -6.49
C ILE A 19 -3.79 -0.43 -5.53
N ALA A 20 -4.34 -0.41 -4.32
CA ALA A 20 -4.02 0.62 -3.33
C ALA A 20 -2.56 0.50 -2.82
N VAL A 21 -2.04 -0.71 -2.65
CA VAL A 21 -0.65 -0.94 -2.23
C VAL A 21 0.35 -0.57 -3.33
N ARG A 22 0.07 -0.90 -4.60
CA ARG A 22 0.90 -0.44 -5.73
C ARG A 22 0.87 1.08 -5.89
N PHE A 23 -0.28 1.70 -5.65
CA PHE A 23 -0.40 3.16 -5.63
C PHE A 23 0.42 3.79 -4.50
N HIS A 24 0.35 3.24 -3.28
CA HIS A 24 1.19 3.63 -2.15
C HIS A 24 2.68 3.57 -2.50
N HIS A 25 3.15 2.42 -2.99
CA HIS A 25 4.56 2.19 -3.33
C HIS A 25 5.07 3.22 -4.35
N ARG A 26 4.30 3.47 -5.41
CA ARG A 26 4.63 4.49 -6.41
C ARG A 26 4.70 5.91 -5.82
N LEU A 27 3.78 6.28 -4.92
CA LEU A 27 3.83 7.59 -4.26
C LEU A 27 5.07 7.74 -3.37
N VAL A 28 5.47 6.68 -2.65
CA VAL A 28 6.70 6.67 -1.85
C VAL A 28 7.93 6.84 -2.76
N ALA A 29 7.96 6.16 -3.91
CA ALA A 29 9.06 6.23 -4.87
C ALA A 29 9.20 7.60 -5.54
N ILE A 30 8.09 8.26 -5.91
CA ILE A 30 8.10 9.61 -6.49
C ILE A 30 8.64 10.64 -5.49
N HIS A 31 8.40 10.45 -4.19
CA HIS A 31 8.87 11.30 -3.10
C HIS A 31 8.60 12.82 -3.32
N PRO A 32 7.35 13.25 -3.55
CA PRO A 32 7.04 14.61 -4.00
C PRO A 32 7.23 15.73 -2.96
N PHE A 33 7.40 15.40 -1.68
CA PHE A 33 7.55 16.40 -0.60
C PHE A 33 8.92 16.29 0.09
N PRO A 34 9.43 17.35 0.73
CA PRO A 34 10.67 17.27 1.50
C PRO A 34 10.60 16.31 2.70
N ASN A 35 9.41 16.12 3.28
CA ASN A 35 9.19 15.28 4.45
C ASN A 35 7.78 14.67 4.44
N GLY A 36 7.61 13.54 5.13
CA GLY A 36 6.29 12.96 5.38
C GLY A 36 5.72 12.08 4.26
N ASN A 37 6.48 11.79 3.20
CA ASN A 37 6.02 10.99 2.05
C ASN A 37 5.40 9.65 2.45
N GLY A 38 6.01 8.92 3.40
CA GLY A 38 5.44 7.65 3.87
C GLY A 38 4.08 7.79 4.56
N ARG A 39 3.86 8.86 5.35
CA ARG A 39 2.57 9.13 5.99
C ARG A 39 1.51 9.51 4.95
N HIS A 40 1.88 10.39 4.03
CA HIS A 40 0.99 10.81 2.96
C HIS A 40 0.59 9.65 2.06
N ALA A 41 1.55 8.83 1.61
CA ALA A 41 1.28 7.70 0.75
C ALA A 41 0.38 6.64 1.43
N ARG A 42 0.54 6.39 2.74
CA ARG A 42 -0.34 5.48 3.48
C ARG A 42 -1.77 6.00 3.55
N LEU A 43 -1.94 7.27 3.94
CA LEU A 43 -3.26 7.91 3.97
C LEU A 43 -3.96 7.86 2.61
N MET A 44 -3.23 8.15 1.54
CA MET A 44 -3.78 8.14 0.18
C MET A 44 -4.23 6.74 -0.25
N ALA A 45 -3.48 5.70 0.12
CA ALA A 45 -3.89 4.31 -0.14
C ALA A 45 -5.07 3.86 0.73
N ASP A 46 -5.15 4.30 1.99
CA ASP A 46 -6.32 4.04 2.85
C ASP A 46 -7.59 4.67 2.26
N LEU A 47 -7.51 5.91 1.78
CA LEU A 47 -8.63 6.56 1.12
C LEU A 47 -9.02 5.86 -0.19
N LEU A 48 -8.04 5.42 -0.98
CA LEU A 48 -8.29 4.71 -2.22
C LEU A 48 -8.99 3.36 -1.97
N VAL A 49 -8.47 2.56 -1.04
CA VAL A 49 -9.05 1.22 -0.75
C VAL A 49 -10.45 1.33 -0.15
N GLU A 50 -10.71 2.35 0.68
CA GLU A 50 -12.07 2.67 1.17
C GLU A 50 -13.02 3.02 0.02
N ARG A 51 -12.57 3.81 -0.97
CA ARG A 51 -13.38 4.15 -2.16
C ARG A 51 -13.66 2.96 -3.07
N LEU A 52 -12.79 1.95 -3.04
CA LEU A 52 -12.96 0.68 -3.73
C LEU A 52 -13.79 -0.33 -2.93
N GLY A 53 -14.23 0.01 -1.71
CA GLY A 53 -15.14 -0.80 -0.91
C GLY A 53 -14.47 -1.75 0.08
N HIS A 54 -13.16 -1.61 0.31
CA HIS A 54 -12.39 -2.43 1.23
C HIS A 54 -12.03 -1.63 2.50
N PRO A 55 -11.80 -2.28 3.66
CA PRO A 55 -11.42 -1.58 4.88
C PRO A 55 -10.01 -0.98 4.76
N ARG A 56 -9.71 0.03 5.60
CA ARG A 56 -8.36 0.60 5.73
C ARG A 56 -7.31 -0.44 6.08
N PHE A 57 -6.08 -0.16 5.71
CA PHE A 57 -4.93 -0.95 6.07
C PHE A 57 -4.53 -0.73 7.53
N THR A 58 -3.82 -1.71 8.08
CA THR A 58 -3.29 -1.63 9.44
C THR A 58 -1.85 -1.13 9.42
N TRP A 59 -1.14 -1.29 8.30
CA TRP A 59 0.26 -0.89 8.14
C TRP A 59 1.17 -1.46 9.24
N GLY A 60 0.92 -2.72 9.63
CA GLY A 60 1.65 -3.40 10.71
C GLY A 60 1.26 -2.99 12.13
N SER A 61 0.31 -2.06 12.32
CA SER A 61 -0.10 -1.59 13.67
C SER A 61 -0.78 -2.65 14.55
N ARG A 62 -1.22 -3.78 13.99
CA ARG A 62 -1.74 -4.92 14.78
C ARG A 62 -0.64 -5.76 15.43
N SER A 63 0.61 -5.55 15.05
CA SER A 63 1.75 -6.32 15.56
C SER A 63 2.25 -5.67 16.85
N LEU A 64 2.24 -6.40 17.97
CA LEU A 64 2.72 -5.93 19.30
C LEU A 64 4.25 -5.77 19.38
N VAL A 65 4.94 -5.71 18.24
CA VAL A 65 6.40 -5.66 18.14
C VAL A 65 6.93 -4.24 18.27
N ASP A 66 8.21 -4.16 18.62
CA ASP A 66 8.93 -2.89 18.74
C ASP A 66 8.78 -2.03 17.47
N ALA A 67 8.74 -0.71 17.67
CA ALA A 67 8.60 0.27 16.59
C ALA A 67 9.77 0.17 15.60
N GLY A 68 10.97 -0.21 16.08
CA GLY A 68 12.14 -0.46 15.25
C GLY A 68 11.94 -1.65 14.30
N GLU A 69 11.45 -2.78 14.82
CA GLU A 69 11.21 -3.98 14.02
C GLU A 69 10.09 -3.79 12.99
N THR A 70 8.99 -3.15 13.39
CA THR A 70 7.88 -2.82 12.47
C THR A 70 8.37 -1.96 11.31
N ARG A 71 9.24 -0.98 11.60
CA ARG A 71 9.86 -0.14 10.56
C ARG A 71 10.77 -0.96 9.64
N GLN A 72 11.58 -1.86 10.18
CA GLN A 72 12.47 -2.71 9.37
C GLN A 72 11.67 -3.61 8.43
N ARG A 73 10.60 -4.25 8.92
CA ARG A 73 9.69 -5.08 8.11
C ARG A 73 9.04 -4.27 6.99
N TYR A 74 8.59 -3.05 7.29
CA TYR A 74 8.04 -2.16 6.28
C TYR A 74 9.06 -1.80 5.19
N ILE A 75 10.30 -1.46 5.57
CA ILE A 75 11.37 -1.13 4.62
C ILE A 75 11.72 -2.34 3.76
N ALA A 76 11.86 -3.53 4.35
CA ALA A 76 12.14 -4.76 3.62
C ALA A 76 11.03 -5.07 2.60
N ALA A 77 9.77 -4.86 2.98
CA ALA A 77 8.63 -5.03 2.08
C ALA A 77 8.62 -4.02 0.92
N LEU A 78 9.03 -2.76 1.16
CA LEU A 78 9.22 -1.78 0.09
C LEU A 78 10.34 -2.20 -0.87
N GLN A 79 11.46 -2.69 -0.36
CA GLN A 79 12.58 -3.17 -1.18
C GLN A 79 12.20 -4.38 -2.05
N ALA A 80 11.37 -5.29 -1.53
CA ALA A 80 10.81 -6.38 -2.33
C ALA A 80 9.88 -5.83 -3.45
N ALA A 81 9.06 -4.84 -3.12
CA ALA A 81 8.18 -4.17 -4.09
C ALA A 81 8.96 -3.44 -5.19
N ASP A 82 10.15 -2.89 -4.89
CA ASP A 82 11.06 -2.32 -5.89
C ASP A 82 11.49 -3.39 -6.93
N ALA A 83 11.66 -4.64 -6.50
CA ALA A 83 11.92 -5.80 -7.36
C ALA A 83 10.65 -6.40 -8.01
N ARG A 84 9.52 -5.68 -7.97
CA ARG A 84 8.20 -6.07 -8.45
C ARG A 84 7.51 -7.19 -7.68
N ASP A 85 8.07 -7.61 -6.54
CA ASP A 85 7.39 -8.51 -5.61
C ASP A 85 6.53 -7.70 -4.63
N ILE A 86 5.25 -7.55 -4.97
CA ILE A 86 4.29 -6.77 -4.15
C ILE A 86 3.78 -7.55 -2.94
N ALA A 87 3.86 -8.89 -2.96
CA ALA A 87 3.22 -9.72 -1.95
C ALA A 87 3.67 -9.39 -0.50
N PRO A 88 4.96 -9.16 -0.21
CA PRO A 88 5.40 -8.77 1.13
C PRO A 88 4.79 -7.44 1.60
N LEU A 89 4.66 -6.46 0.71
CA LEU A 89 4.10 -5.14 1.05
C LEU A 89 2.59 -5.21 1.26
N LEU A 90 1.89 -6.02 0.47
CA LEU A 90 0.48 -6.30 0.64
C LEU A 90 0.20 -6.98 1.99
N ALA A 91 0.96 -8.02 2.32
CA ALA A 91 0.85 -8.72 3.60
C ALA A 91 1.13 -7.77 4.78
N PHE A 92 2.19 -6.95 4.68
CA PHE A 92 2.49 -5.95 5.70
C PHE A 92 1.36 -4.92 5.88
N ALA A 93 0.76 -4.44 4.79
CA ALA A 93 -0.31 -3.44 4.84
C ALA A 93 -1.57 -3.99 5.54
N ARG A 94 -1.90 -5.27 5.35
CA ARG A 94 -3.06 -5.89 6.01
C ARG A 94 -2.80 -6.30 7.45
N GLY A 95 -1.56 -6.66 7.78
CA GLY A 95 -1.11 -6.97 9.15
C GLY A 95 -1.33 -8.43 9.53
#